data_AF-A0A180EKZ8-F1
#
_entry.id   AF-A0A180EKZ8-F1
#
_cell.length_a   1.000
_cell.length_b   1.000
_cell.length_c   1.000
_cell.angle_alpha   90.00
_cell.angle_beta   90.00
_cell.angle_gamma   90.00
#
_symmetry.space_group_name_H-M   'P 1'
#
loop_
_entity.id
_entity.type
_entity.pdbx_description
1 polymer ?
#
loop_
_entity_poly.entity_id
_entity_poly.type
_entity_poly.pdbx_seq_one_letter_code
_entity_poly.pdbx_strand_id
1 'polypeptide(L)'
;MRDKLGAAAGAREVGSSKTYLWPTDRTYRPLDDPAKTFEMRFFYNLLLCCLTVNGSLGAQTQVLHYDETTGFDHGTRTQSLAFFEDLGTSLGFTVVRDGDGSAFTQANLENFDLVVFSNTSGNSGLSHDQRDALEWFVDVKGGSLLGIHAASDTYRHSTANGSRTGTWDWYAETLGGSVQQSPNHTRNNFPGTIVETEMHPSTANLTFPWEKLEEYYYWENGYLNSAVIGIVLEVTSTGSESYDAQRPVAWTRELDSGAKVFYTSLGHRADNFTGAFPQFEQLLEDAVAWTLRAALPVTLVDFRARANGKLVELHWETASETGSKDFIVERSRNGVTFVTVGSTPALGDSQERQAYSFVDPAPIPGVVYYRLRQRDLNGKETLSTPVAVNLKDATELSVSPNPGTQRLQLRSPVGGVATIYDSAGRVMATATLLADQIQHLNTDTWPAGTYLIQLEDGQHYRWVRR
;
A
#
# COMPACT_ATOMS: atom_id res chain seq x y z
N MET A 1 -66.31 41.89 21.17
CA MET A 1 -67.39 41.50 22.10
C MET A 1 -67.17 40.01 22.39
N ARG A 2 -66.83 39.62 23.63
CA ARG A 2 -67.76 39.33 24.75
C ARG A 2 -68.83 38.29 24.37
N ASP A 3 -69.11 37.24 25.15
CA ASP A 3 -68.41 36.62 26.29
C ASP A 3 -69.14 35.32 26.72
N LYS A 4 -68.55 34.59 27.68
CA LYS A 4 -69.08 33.45 28.49
C LYS A 4 -68.79 32.04 27.94
N LEU A 5 -68.01 31.18 28.58
CA LEU A 5 -67.81 30.77 29.99
C LEU A 5 -68.84 29.76 30.54
N GLY A 6 -68.33 28.59 30.94
CA GLY A 6 -68.92 27.62 31.84
C GLY A 6 -67.84 26.59 32.22
N ALA A 7 -67.49 26.49 33.51
CA ALA A 7 -66.36 25.69 33.99
C ALA A 7 -66.66 24.96 35.31
N ALA A 8 -66.22 23.70 35.41
CA ALA A 8 -65.91 22.94 36.62
C ALA A 8 -65.14 21.68 36.16
N ALA A 9 -63.88 21.40 36.49
CA ALA A 9 -63.16 21.34 37.78
C ALA A 9 -63.31 19.97 38.49
N GLY A 10 -62.23 19.17 38.47
CA GLY A 10 -62.05 17.93 39.22
C GLY A 10 -60.60 17.40 39.06
N ALA A 11 -59.83 17.36 40.14
CA ALA A 11 -58.49 16.75 40.20
C ALA A 11 -58.61 15.20 40.27
N ARG A 12 -57.58 14.34 40.16
CA ARG A 12 -56.13 14.29 40.48
C ARG A 12 -55.52 13.26 39.49
N GLU A 13 -54.22 13.09 39.23
CA GLU A 13 -53.07 12.97 40.14
C GLU A 13 -51.76 13.03 39.30
N VAL A 14 -50.60 13.30 39.92
CA VAL A 14 -49.31 13.40 39.22
C VAL A 14 -48.27 12.48 39.89
N GLY A 15 -47.58 11.67 39.10
CA GLY A 15 -46.39 10.91 39.49
C GLY A 15 -45.79 10.17 38.30
N SER A 16 -44.48 9.93 38.23
CA SER A 16 -43.38 10.47 39.03
C SER A 16 -42.07 10.38 38.23
N SER A 17 -41.16 11.34 38.43
CA SER A 17 -39.86 11.39 37.76
C SER A 17 -38.90 10.35 38.32
N LYS A 18 -38.31 9.49 37.48
CA LYS A 18 -37.21 8.60 37.87
C LYS A 18 -35.85 9.30 37.74
N THR A 19 -35.37 9.85 38.85
CA THR A 19 -33.96 10.20 39.04
C THR A 19 -33.15 8.97 39.45
N TYR A 20 -32.08 8.65 38.72
CA TYR A 20 -31.11 7.64 39.14
C TYR A 20 -30.11 8.23 40.14
N LEU A 21 -29.96 7.59 41.30
CA LEU A 21 -29.00 7.94 42.34
C LEU A 21 -27.81 6.96 42.31
N TRP A 22 -26.59 7.49 42.36
CA TRP A 22 -25.37 6.72 42.51
C TRP A 22 -25.12 6.37 43.99
N PRO A 23 -24.77 5.12 44.34
CA PRO A 23 -24.31 4.78 45.69
C PRO A 23 -22.87 5.27 45.93
N THR A 24 -22.65 5.98 47.03
CA THR A 24 -21.33 6.36 47.55
C THR A 24 -20.90 5.47 48.72
N ASP A 25 -19.58 5.32 48.90
CA ASP A 25 -18.89 4.77 50.09
C ASP A 25 -19.03 3.24 50.32
N ARG A 26 -18.05 2.50 50.88
CA ARG A 26 -16.65 2.76 51.33
C ARG A 26 -15.96 1.36 51.27
N THR A 27 -14.65 1.18 51.02
CA THR A 27 -13.57 1.22 52.02
C THR A 27 -12.18 1.03 51.43
N TYR A 28 -11.23 1.77 51.99
CA TYR A 28 -9.79 1.74 51.71
C TYR A 28 -9.04 1.00 52.84
N ARG A 29 -8.03 0.18 52.52
CA ARG A 29 -7.01 -0.33 53.47
C ARG A 29 -5.63 -0.42 52.79
N PRO A 30 -4.52 -0.32 53.55
CA PRO A 30 -3.28 0.26 53.03
C PRO A 30 -2.16 -0.76 52.73
N LEU A 31 -1.10 -0.24 52.10
CA LEU A 31 0.20 -0.87 51.82
C LEU A 31 1.09 -0.96 53.08
N ASP A 32 1.84 -2.07 53.18
CA ASP A 32 3.07 -2.39 53.98
C ASP A 32 3.42 -3.86 53.62
N ASP A 33 4.63 -4.45 53.69
CA ASP A 33 6.04 -4.04 53.88
C ASP A 33 6.93 -5.12 53.16
N PRO A 34 8.09 -4.83 52.53
CA PRO A 34 8.79 -5.80 51.66
C PRO A 34 9.77 -6.78 52.37
N ALA A 35 10.32 -7.69 51.55
CA ALA A 35 11.54 -8.50 51.75
C ALA A 35 11.43 -9.89 52.42
N LYS A 36 12.45 -10.71 52.10
CA LYS A 36 12.67 -12.16 52.40
C LYS A 36 11.97 -13.11 51.40
N THR A 37 12.62 -14.13 50.82
CA THR A 37 14.01 -14.61 51.01
C THR A 37 14.55 -15.33 49.77
N PHE A 38 15.88 -15.34 49.66
CA PHE A 38 16.70 -16.06 48.68
C PHE A 38 16.81 -17.56 49.05
N GLU A 39 16.66 -18.48 48.10
CA GLU A 39 17.27 -19.83 48.10
C GLU A 39 17.27 -20.35 46.66
N MET A 40 18.41 -20.86 46.20
CA MET A 40 18.66 -21.28 44.81
C MET A 40 18.92 -22.79 44.78
N ARG A 41 18.05 -23.58 44.14
CA ARG A 41 18.30 -25.01 43.92
C ARG A 41 17.94 -25.45 42.50
N PHE A 42 18.99 -25.78 41.73
CA PHE A 42 18.89 -26.47 40.45
C PHE A 42 18.26 -27.86 40.63
N PHE A 43 17.23 -28.19 39.84
CA PHE A 43 17.03 -29.54 39.34
C PHE A 43 16.46 -29.49 37.92
N TYR A 44 17.06 -30.27 37.01
CA TYR A 44 16.63 -30.42 35.63
C TYR A 44 15.23 -31.05 35.56
N ASN A 45 14.33 -30.45 34.79
CA ASN A 45 13.21 -31.16 34.18
C ASN A 45 13.06 -30.71 32.73
N LEU A 46 13.34 -31.64 31.81
CA LEU A 46 13.21 -31.45 30.38
C LEU A 46 11.73 -31.56 30.00
N LEU A 47 10.95 -30.49 30.22
CA LEU A 47 9.57 -30.43 29.75
C LEU A 47 9.55 -29.87 28.32
N LEU A 48 9.11 -30.70 27.39
CA LEU A 48 8.91 -30.31 26.00
C LEU A 48 7.78 -29.27 25.95
N CYS A 49 8.14 -27.99 25.90
CA CYS A 49 7.17 -26.91 25.79
C CYS A 49 6.66 -26.86 24.34
N CYS A 50 5.69 -27.71 24.02
CA CYS A 50 4.86 -27.54 22.84
C CYS A 50 4.08 -26.24 23.00
N LEU A 51 4.66 -25.15 22.49
CA LEU A 51 3.98 -23.89 22.24
C LEU A 51 2.88 -24.16 21.21
N THR A 52 1.70 -24.56 21.69
CA THR A 52 0.46 -24.39 20.94
C THR A 52 0.26 -22.90 20.76
N VAL A 53 0.71 -22.37 19.63
CA VAL A 53 0.34 -21.05 19.16
C VAL A 53 -1.15 -21.11 18.85
N ASN A 54 -1.97 -20.88 19.89
CA ASN A 54 -3.37 -20.54 19.73
C ASN A 54 -3.43 -19.11 19.19
N GLY A 55 -3.03 -18.95 17.92
CA GLY A 55 -3.46 -17.81 17.15
C GLY A 55 -4.97 -17.90 17.06
N SER A 56 -5.68 -16.94 17.65
CA SER A 56 -7.07 -16.72 17.28
C SER A 56 -7.08 -16.37 15.79
N LEU A 57 -7.51 -17.32 14.96
CA LEU A 57 -7.94 -16.99 13.61
C LEU A 57 -9.03 -15.93 13.76
N GLY A 58 -8.73 -14.70 13.35
CA GLY A 58 -9.75 -13.67 13.19
C GLY A 58 -10.79 -14.17 12.20
N ALA A 59 -12.01 -13.65 12.29
CA ALA A 59 -12.99 -13.89 11.24
C ALA A 59 -12.38 -13.47 9.89
N GLN A 60 -12.50 -14.33 8.88
CA GLN A 60 -12.00 -14.04 7.55
C GLN A 60 -12.83 -12.89 6.96
N THR A 61 -12.16 -11.84 6.49
CA THR A 61 -12.82 -10.69 5.84
C THR A 61 -13.64 -11.18 4.66
N GLN A 62 -14.90 -10.73 4.54
CA GLN A 62 -15.76 -11.13 3.43
C GLN A 62 -16.35 -9.94 2.67
N VAL A 63 -16.39 -10.06 1.35
CA VAL A 63 -16.93 -9.08 0.42
C VAL A 63 -18.17 -9.67 -0.26
N LEU A 64 -19.29 -8.95 -0.21
CA LEU A 64 -20.48 -9.27 -0.98
C LEU A 64 -20.39 -8.55 -2.34
N HIS A 65 -20.24 -9.30 -3.44
CA HIS A 65 -20.25 -8.76 -4.79
C HIS A 65 -21.68 -8.83 -5.34
N TYR A 66 -22.40 -7.70 -5.29
CA TYR A 66 -23.77 -7.57 -5.77
C TYR A 66 -23.78 -7.00 -7.19
N ASP A 67 -24.38 -7.74 -8.13
CA ASP A 67 -24.32 -7.44 -9.57
C ASP A 67 -25.69 -7.49 -10.28
N GLU A 68 -26.79 -7.59 -9.52
CA GLU A 68 -28.13 -7.59 -10.08
C GLU A 68 -28.43 -6.28 -10.86
N THR A 69 -29.25 -6.37 -11.88
CA THR A 69 -29.64 -5.22 -12.68
C THR A 69 -31.09 -5.28 -13.09
N THR A 70 -31.85 -4.26 -12.72
CA THR A 70 -33.26 -4.05 -13.13
C THR A 70 -33.40 -2.90 -14.14
N GLY A 71 -32.29 -2.22 -14.45
CA GLY A 71 -32.11 -1.24 -15.52
C GLY A 71 -31.37 -1.82 -16.74
N PHE A 72 -30.32 -1.11 -17.18
CA PHE A 72 -29.45 -1.53 -18.29
C PHE A 72 -28.27 -2.35 -17.79
N ASP A 73 -28.10 -3.54 -18.37
CA ASP A 73 -27.00 -4.47 -18.10
C ASP A 73 -25.77 -4.14 -18.94
N HIS A 74 -24.64 -3.88 -18.27
CA HIS A 74 -23.37 -3.50 -18.89
C HIS A 74 -22.55 -4.71 -19.36
N GLY A 75 -22.98 -5.95 -19.07
CA GLY A 75 -22.32 -7.17 -19.54
C GLY A 75 -20.97 -7.46 -18.88
N THR A 76 -20.73 -6.91 -17.68
CA THR A 76 -19.44 -6.96 -16.98
C THR A 76 -19.36 -7.99 -15.85
N ARG A 77 -20.49 -8.61 -15.47
CA ARG A 77 -20.64 -9.44 -14.25
C ARG A 77 -19.54 -10.48 -14.09
N THR A 78 -19.30 -11.29 -15.12
CA THR A 78 -18.33 -12.40 -15.09
C THR A 78 -16.90 -11.90 -14.89
N GLN A 79 -16.50 -10.84 -15.60
CA GLN A 79 -15.15 -10.30 -15.54
C GLN A 79 -14.91 -9.55 -14.23
N SER A 80 -15.90 -8.76 -13.77
CA SER A 80 -15.81 -8.09 -12.48
C SER A 80 -15.74 -9.08 -11.32
N LEU A 81 -16.58 -10.11 -11.30
CA LEU A 81 -16.52 -11.15 -10.27
C LEU A 81 -15.13 -11.80 -10.21
N ALA A 82 -14.62 -12.26 -11.35
CA ALA A 82 -13.30 -12.90 -11.42
C ALA A 82 -12.18 -11.96 -10.92
N PHE A 83 -12.21 -10.68 -11.31
CA PHE A 83 -11.29 -9.68 -10.78
C PHE A 83 -11.37 -9.53 -9.26
N PHE A 84 -12.58 -9.49 -8.68
CA PHE A 84 -12.75 -9.42 -7.23
C PHE A 84 -12.32 -10.72 -6.51
N GLU A 85 -12.49 -11.90 -7.12
CA GLU A 85 -12.02 -13.19 -6.61
C GLU A 85 -10.47 -13.28 -6.60
N ASP A 86 -9.81 -12.81 -7.67
CA ASP A 86 -8.35 -12.69 -7.77
C ASP A 86 -7.80 -11.65 -6.78
N LEU A 87 -8.51 -10.53 -6.61
CA LEU A 87 -8.19 -9.49 -5.63
C LEU A 87 -8.36 -10.00 -4.19
N GLY A 88 -9.40 -10.80 -3.92
CA GLY A 88 -9.63 -11.45 -2.62
C GLY A 88 -8.52 -12.44 -2.27
N THR A 89 -8.09 -13.22 -3.26
CA THR A 89 -6.91 -14.09 -3.15
C THR A 89 -5.63 -13.30 -2.82
N SER A 90 -5.50 -12.08 -3.36
CA SER A 90 -4.33 -11.22 -3.19
C SER A 90 -4.31 -10.42 -1.87
N LEU A 91 -5.47 -9.94 -1.41
CA LEU A 91 -5.63 -9.11 -0.21
C LEU A 91 -6.13 -9.87 1.02
N GLY A 92 -6.49 -11.16 0.89
CA GLY A 92 -6.83 -12.04 2.01
C GLY A 92 -8.31 -12.05 2.42
N PHE A 93 -9.23 -11.68 1.53
CA PHE A 93 -10.68 -11.73 1.75
C PHE A 93 -11.37 -12.77 0.86
N THR A 94 -12.55 -13.25 1.25
CA THR A 94 -13.43 -14.06 0.38
C THR A 94 -14.46 -13.19 -0.32
N VAL A 95 -14.83 -13.58 -1.54
CA VAL A 95 -15.95 -12.99 -2.28
C VAL A 95 -17.13 -13.94 -2.25
N VAL A 96 -18.32 -13.40 -1.99
CA VAL A 96 -19.60 -14.09 -2.21
C VAL A 96 -20.37 -13.26 -3.24
N ARG A 97 -20.77 -13.89 -4.35
CA ARG A 97 -21.63 -13.24 -5.34
C ARG A 97 -23.09 -13.27 -4.89
N ASP A 98 -23.76 -12.14 -5.03
CA ASP A 98 -25.22 -12.04 -5.01
C ASP A 98 -25.71 -11.42 -6.33
N GLY A 99 -26.67 -12.08 -6.98
CA GLY A 99 -27.25 -11.63 -8.25
C GLY A 99 -28.78 -11.51 -8.22
N ASP A 100 -29.40 -11.63 -7.05
CA ASP A 100 -30.86 -11.55 -6.85
C ASP A 100 -31.28 -10.89 -5.52
N GLY A 101 -30.32 -10.33 -4.78
CA GLY A 101 -30.53 -9.64 -3.52
C GLY A 101 -30.73 -10.57 -2.32
N SER A 102 -30.70 -11.90 -2.49
CA SER A 102 -30.99 -12.85 -1.41
C SER A 102 -30.00 -12.79 -0.24
N ALA A 103 -28.82 -12.21 -0.43
CA ALA A 103 -27.86 -11.96 0.66
C ALA A 103 -28.24 -10.77 1.54
N PHE A 104 -29.14 -9.88 1.12
CA PHE A 104 -29.53 -8.67 1.86
C PHE A 104 -30.54 -8.98 2.98
N THR A 105 -30.08 -9.72 3.99
CA THR A 105 -30.75 -9.84 5.30
C THR A 105 -29.75 -9.50 6.39
N GLN A 106 -30.20 -8.94 7.51
CA GLN A 106 -29.29 -8.59 8.61
C GLN A 106 -28.40 -9.77 9.04
N ALA A 107 -28.97 -10.97 9.20
CA ALA A 107 -28.24 -12.17 9.60
C ALA A 107 -27.18 -12.63 8.58
N ASN A 108 -27.36 -12.33 7.29
CA ASN A 108 -26.36 -12.58 6.26
C ASN A 108 -25.30 -11.45 6.26
N LEU A 109 -25.73 -10.19 6.26
CA LEU A 109 -24.90 -8.98 6.24
C LEU A 109 -24.02 -8.81 7.50
N GLU A 110 -24.37 -9.46 8.62
CA GLU A 110 -23.50 -9.62 9.79
C GLU A 110 -22.13 -10.24 9.46
N ASN A 111 -22.04 -11.07 8.40
CA ASN A 111 -20.83 -11.81 8.04
C ASN A 111 -19.94 -11.12 7.00
N PHE A 112 -20.32 -9.93 6.50
CA PHE A 112 -19.60 -9.19 5.45
C PHE A 112 -19.00 -7.89 5.98
N ASP A 113 -17.92 -7.41 5.36
CA ASP A 113 -17.24 -6.17 5.74
C ASP A 113 -17.36 -5.08 4.67
N LEU A 114 -17.61 -5.48 3.42
CA LEU A 114 -17.82 -4.63 2.26
C LEU A 114 -18.94 -5.20 1.38
N VAL A 115 -19.84 -4.33 0.91
CA VAL A 115 -20.76 -4.63 -0.20
C VAL A 115 -20.31 -3.84 -1.44
N VAL A 116 -20.08 -4.56 -2.54
CA VAL A 116 -19.74 -3.99 -3.85
C VAL A 116 -20.99 -3.97 -4.73
N PHE A 117 -21.43 -2.78 -5.14
CA PHE A 117 -22.43 -2.59 -6.18
C PHE A 117 -21.71 -2.52 -7.54
N SER A 118 -21.53 -3.69 -8.16
CA SER A 118 -20.78 -3.87 -9.40
C SER A 118 -21.66 -3.64 -10.62
N ASN A 119 -21.66 -2.41 -11.17
CA ASN A 119 -22.38 -2.04 -12.40
C ASN A 119 -23.90 -2.34 -12.37
N THR A 120 -24.47 -2.44 -11.16
CA THR A 120 -25.92 -2.50 -10.92
C THR A 120 -26.62 -1.29 -11.54
N SER A 121 -27.88 -1.41 -11.96
CA SER A 121 -28.72 -0.25 -12.30
C SER A 121 -30.21 -0.56 -12.13
N GLY A 122 -31.03 0.50 -12.06
CA GLY A 122 -32.49 0.39 -11.85
C GLY A 122 -32.93 0.59 -10.40
N ASN A 123 -34.21 0.37 -10.11
CA ASN A 123 -34.83 0.78 -8.85
C ASN A 123 -35.70 -0.32 -8.20
N SER A 124 -35.50 -1.59 -8.54
CA SER A 124 -36.33 -2.69 -8.01
C SER A 124 -35.59 -3.99 -7.72
N GLY A 125 -34.27 -3.97 -7.49
CA GLY A 125 -33.49 -5.18 -7.15
C GLY A 125 -33.65 -5.63 -5.70
N LEU A 126 -33.96 -4.70 -4.78
CA LEU A 126 -34.10 -4.94 -3.36
C LEU A 126 -35.51 -4.53 -2.89
N SER A 127 -36.16 -5.41 -2.13
CA SER A 127 -37.41 -5.14 -1.41
C SER A 127 -37.23 -4.11 -0.28
N HIS A 128 -38.28 -3.82 0.49
CA HIS A 128 -38.17 -2.94 1.66
C HIS A 128 -37.19 -3.52 2.70
N ASP A 129 -37.45 -4.74 3.16
CA ASP A 129 -36.67 -5.42 4.20
C ASP A 129 -35.19 -5.60 3.80
N GLN A 130 -34.91 -5.83 2.52
CA GLN A 130 -33.53 -5.94 1.99
C GLN A 130 -32.81 -4.57 1.98
N ARG A 131 -33.55 -3.49 1.78
CA ARG A 131 -33.02 -2.11 1.86
C ARG A 131 -32.74 -1.73 3.32
N ASP A 132 -33.69 -1.98 4.22
CA ASP A 132 -33.51 -1.80 5.67
C ASP A 132 -32.27 -2.55 6.20
N ALA A 133 -32.02 -3.75 5.69
CA ALA A 133 -30.83 -4.53 6.03
C ALA A 133 -29.51 -3.87 5.57
N LEU A 134 -29.50 -3.19 4.41
CA LEU A 134 -28.33 -2.43 3.95
C LEU A 134 -28.15 -1.12 4.74
N GLU A 135 -29.24 -0.43 5.09
CA GLU A 135 -29.16 0.74 5.98
C GLU A 135 -28.53 0.35 7.32
N TRP A 136 -29.00 -0.72 7.94
CA TRP A 136 -28.41 -1.27 9.16
C TRP A 136 -26.92 -1.64 8.98
N PHE A 137 -26.57 -2.27 7.86
CA PHE A 137 -25.19 -2.68 7.58
C PHE A 137 -24.23 -1.49 7.52
N VAL A 138 -24.62 -0.41 6.85
CA VAL A 138 -23.78 0.79 6.70
C VAL A 138 -23.83 1.67 7.95
N ASP A 139 -25.03 2.03 8.43
CA ASP A 139 -25.22 3.06 9.45
C ASP A 139 -25.11 2.53 10.90
N VAL A 140 -25.28 1.21 11.12
CA VAL A 140 -25.25 0.60 12.46
C VAL A 140 -24.09 -0.37 12.65
N LYS A 141 -23.83 -1.27 11.69
CA LYS A 141 -22.67 -2.19 11.75
C LYS A 141 -21.35 -1.50 11.39
N GLY A 142 -21.39 -0.43 10.59
CA GLY A 142 -20.18 0.22 10.07
C GLY A 142 -19.53 -0.55 8.91
N GLY A 143 -20.31 -1.34 8.18
CA GLY A 143 -19.88 -2.06 6.97
C GLY A 143 -19.71 -1.11 5.78
N SER A 144 -18.66 -1.33 5.00
CA SER A 144 -18.26 -0.44 3.90
C SER A 144 -19.05 -0.69 2.60
N LEU A 145 -19.07 0.31 1.71
CA LEU A 145 -19.77 0.26 0.42
C LEU A 145 -18.83 0.66 -0.72
N LEU A 146 -18.88 -0.05 -1.85
CA LEU A 146 -18.15 0.33 -3.06
C LEU A 146 -19.07 0.28 -4.28
N GLY A 147 -19.27 1.41 -4.97
CA GLY A 147 -20.06 1.48 -6.20
C GLY A 147 -19.19 1.66 -7.44
N ILE A 148 -19.52 0.94 -8.52
CA ILE A 148 -18.81 1.01 -9.81
C ILE A 148 -19.78 1.46 -10.92
N HIS A 149 -19.34 2.43 -11.72
CA HIS A 149 -19.99 2.97 -12.91
C HIS A 149 -21.49 3.21 -12.71
N ALA A 150 -22.33 2.32 -13.23
CA ALA A 150 -23.78 2.40 -13.23
C ALA A 150 -24.42 2.29 -11.84
N ALA A 151 -23.65 1.96 -10.79
CA ALA A 151 -24.13 1.98 -9.41
C ALA A 151 -24.77 3.32 -8.98
N SER A 152 -24.47 4.45 -9.65
CA SER A 152 -25.13 5.75 -9.43
C SER A 152 -26.44 5.95 -10.22
N ASP A 153 -26.79 5.02 -11.13
CA ASP A 153 -28.12 4.88 -11.74
C ASP A 153 -29.03 3.90 -10.97
N THR A 154 -28.48 3.19 -9.97
CA THR A 154 -29.25 2.43 -8.99
C THR A 154 -29.94 3.38 -7.99
N TYR A 155 -31.23 3.14 -7.72
CA TYR A 155 -32.07 3.94 -6.80
C TYR A 155 -31.88 5.46 -6.89
N ARG A 156 -32.04 6.01 -8.10
CA ARG A 156 -31.84 7.43 -8.43
C ARG A 156 -32.49 8.38 -7.40
N HIS A 157 -31.70 9.34 -6.93
CA HIS A 157 -32.12 10.36 -5.95
C HIS A 157 -33.34 11.16 -6.43
N SER A 158 -34.23 11.56 -5.52
CA SER A 158 -35.46 12.32 -5.83
C SER A 158 -35.22 13.65 -6.56
N THR A 159 -34.06 14.29 -6.33
CA THR A 159 -33.67 15.53 -7.03
C THR A 159 -32.97 15.29 -8.36
N ALA A 160 -32.51 14.08 -8.65
CA ALA A 160 -31.91 13.76 -9.94
C ALA A 160 -33.00 13.81 -11.02
N ASN A 161 -32.63 14.18 -12.25
CA ASN A 161 -33.59 14.23 -13.34
C ASN A 161 -33.95 12.82 -13.87
N GLY A 162 -35.04 12.75 -14.62
CA GLY A 162 -35.44 11.55 -15.36
C GLY A 162 -36.49 10.69 -14.67
N SER A 163 -36.77 9.55 -15.31
CA SER A 163 -37.69 8.53 -14.80
C SER A 163 -37.02 7.67 -13.72
N ARG A 164 -37.83 7.17 -12.76
CA ARG A 164 -37.46 6.26 -11.65
C ARG A 164 -36.71 6.89 -10.46
N THR A 165 -36.84 8.20 -10.27
CA THR A 165 -36.24 8.93 -9.13
C THR A 165 -37.08 8.80 -7.86
N GLY A 166 -36.47 9.07 -6.69
CA GLY A 166 -37.18 9.13 -5.41
C GLY A 166 -37.68 7.79 -4.88
N THR A 167 -37.06 6.69 -5.29
CA THR A 167 -37.42 5.34 -4.81
C THR A 167 -36.79 5.02 -3.45
N TRP A 168 -35.56 5.50 -3.21
CA TRP A 168 -34.78 5.28 -2.00
C TRP A 168 -33.58 6.24 -1.95
N ASP A 169 -33.82 7.48 -1.53
CA ASP A 169 -32.81 8.55 -1.61
C ASP A 169 -31.55 8.23 -0.78
N TRP A 170 -31.72 7.56 0.37
CA TRP A 170 -30.62 7.11 1.24
C TRP A 170 -29.48 6.44 0.47
N TYR A 171 -29.76 5.60 -0.53
CA TYR A 171 -28.71 4.92 -1.28
C TYR A 171 -27.84 5.90 -2.08
N ALA A 172 -28.45 6.84 -2.79
CA ALA A 172 -27.74 7.85 -3.57
C ALA A 172 -27.08 8.91 -2.67
N GLU A 173 -27.68 9.23 -1.52
CA GLU A 173 -27.08 10.08 -0.49
C GLU A 173 -25.83 9.42 0.10
N THR A 174 -25.92 8.15 0.51
CA THR A 174 -24.82 7.32 1.04
C THR A 174 -23.69 7.18 0.04
N LEU A 175 -24.00 6.81 -1.22
CA LEU A 175 -23.02 6.72 -2.31
C LEU A 175 -22.43 8.09 -2.69
N GLY A 176 -23.12 9.18 -2.38
CA GLY A 176 -22.69 10.57 -2.60
C GLY A 176 -23.07 11.17 -3.97
N GLY A 177 -23.65 10.38 -4.87
CA GLY A 177 -24.05 10.85 -6.19
C GLY A 177 -25.02 9.92 -6.94
N SER A 178 -25.79 10.50 -7.86
CA SER A 178 -26.63 9.81 -8.84
C SER A 178 -26.51 10.49 -10.21
N VAL A 179 -26.24 9.71 -11.26
CA VAL A 179 -25.95 10.24 -12.61
C VAL A 179 -27.13 11.00 -13.22
N GLN A 180 -26.88 11.99 -14.07
CA GLN A 180 -27.91 12.64 -14.91
C GLN A 180 -28.55 11.61 -15.88
N GLN A 181 -29.81 11.77 -16.31
CA GLN A 181 -30.46 10.86 -17.28
C GLN A 181 -30.37 11.33 -18.74
N SER A 182 -30.27 12.63 -19.01
CA SER A 182 -30.34 13.16 -20.38
C SER A 182 -29.60 14.49 -20.57
N PRO A 183 -28.42 14.49 -21.24
CA PRO A 183 -27.58 13.32 -21.48
C PRO A 183 -27.06 12.73 -20.15
N ASN A 184 -26.74 11.44 -20.13
CA ASN A 184 -26.19 10.77 -18.95
C ASN A 184 -24.65 10.71 -18.97
N HIS A 185 -24.04 10.55 -20.14
CA HIS A 185 -22.59 10.46 -20.30
C HIS A 185 -22.09 10.92 -21.68
N THR A 186 -20.76 11.04 -21.83
CA THR A 186 -20.11 11.17 -23.15
C THR A 186 -20.43 9.98 -24.05
N ARG A 187 -20.21 10.08 -25.37
CA ARG A 187 -20.29 8.90 -26.26
C ARG A 187 -19.45 7.73 -25.74
N ASN A 188 -19.85 6.50 -26.05
CA ASN A 188 -19.12 5.28 -25.69
C ASN A 188 -17.66 5.36 -26.11
N ASN A 189 -16.75 4.92 -25.22
CA ASN A 189 -15.31 4.94 -25.45
C ASN A 189 -14.79 6.35 -25.83
N PHE A 190 -15.19 7.36 -25.07
CA PHE A 190 -14.60 8.69 -25.17
C PHE A 190 -13.21 8.67 -24.51
N PRO A 191 -12.14 9.19 -25.17
CA PRO A 191 -10.84 9.34 -24.54
C PRO A 191 -10.82 10.55 -23.60
N GLY A 192 -10.49 10.33 -22.34
CA GLY A 192 -10.36 11.39 -21.34
C GLY A 192 -9.12 11.21 -20.48
N THR A 193 -8.49 12.33 -20.14
CA THR A 193 -7.38 12.40 -19.20
C THR A 193 -7.93 12.43 -17.78
N ILE A 194 -7.50 11.48 -16.95
CA ILE A 194 -7.79 11.42 -15.51
C ILE A 194 -6.70 12.14 -14.74
N VAL A 195 -7.11 12.97 -13.78
CA VAL A 195 -6.24 13.71 -12.87
C VAL A 195 -6.62 13.41 -11.42
N GLU A 196 -5.61 13.44 -10.54
CA GLU A 196 -5.82 13.42 -9.09
C GLU A 196 -6.14 14.82 -8.59
N THR A 197 -7.11 14.93 -7.67
CA THR A 197 -7.48 16.18 -6.99
C THR A 197 -6.90 16.27 -5.58
N GLU A 198 -6.77 15.14 -4.90
CA GLU A 198 -6.18 15.02 -3.57
C GLU A 198 -5.50 13.66 -3.41
N MET A 199 -4.32 13.63 -2.79
CA MET A 199 -3.60 12.39 -2.47
C MET A 199 -4.37 11.63 -1.39
N HIS A 200 -4.84 10.43 -1.71
CA HIS A 200 -5.65 9.61 -0.81
C HIS A 200 -5.21 8.13 -0.88
N PRO A 201 -5.35 7.31 0.20
CA PRO A 201 -4.96 5.90 0.15
C PRO A 201 -5.68 5.08 -0.95
N SER A 202 -6.87 5.50 -1.39
CA SER A 202 -7.57 4.87 -2.52
C SER A 202 -7.03 5.27 -3.91
N THR A 203 -5.98 6.09 -3.99
CA THR A 203 -5.30 6.47 -5.24
C THR A 203 -3.77 6.37 -5.12
N ALA A 204 -3.25 5.90 -3.98
CA ALA A 204 -1.84 6.05 -3.60
C ALA A 204 -0.84 5.32 -4.52
N ASN A 205 -1.26 4.26 -5.21
CA ASN A 205 -0.41 3.49 -6.13
C ASN A 205 -0.62 3.86 -7.61
N LEU A 206 -1.40 4.92 -7.89
CA LEU A 206 -1.65 5.42 -9.24
C LEU A 206 -0.62 6.45 -9.68
N THR A 207 -0.37 6.48 -11.00
CA THR A 207 0.45 7.53 -11.64
C THR A 207 -0.44 8.45 -12.45
N PHE A 208 -0.28 9.76 -12.26
CA PHE A 208 -1.11 10.79 -12.89
C PHE A 208 -0.29 11.72 -13.80
N PRO A 209 -0.92 12.30 -14.85
CA PRO A 209 -2.24 11.93 -15.37
C PRO A 209 -2.22 10.58 -16.10
N TRP A 210 -3.38 9.98 -16.32
CA TRP A 210 -3.50 8.78 -17.17
C TRP A 210 -4.71 8.87 -18.10
N GLU A 211 -4.60 8.26 -19.28
CA GLU A 211 -5.63 8.29 -20.32
C GLU A 211 -6.56 7.09 -20.20
N LYS A 212 -7.87 7.31 -20.33
CA LYS A 212 -8.86 6.23 -20.33
C LYS A 212 -9.96 6.43 -21.37
N LEU A 213 -10.38 5.30 -21.97
CA LEU A 213 -11.60 5.20 -22.74
C LEU A 213 -12.77 4.90 -21.79
N GLU A 214 -13.80 5.74 -21.79
CA GLU A 214 -14.96 5.57 -20.92
C GLU A 214 -16.25 6.23 -21.45
N GLU A 215 -17.37 5.92 -20.82
CA GLU A 215 -18.57 6.75 -20.77
C GLU A 215 -18.52 7.67 -19.54
N TYR A 216 -18.03 8.90 -19.71
CA TYR A 216 -17.87 9.85 -18.61
C TYR A 216 -19.20 10.48 -18.22
N TYR A 217 -19.70 10.08 -17.05
CA TYR A 217 -21.00 10.48 -16.48
C TYR A 217 -21.10 12.00 -16.22
N TYR A 218 -22.32 12.52 -16.29
CA TYR A 218 -22.65 13.93 -16.02
C TYR A 218 -23.46 14.07 -14.72
N TRP A 219 -23.21 15.15 -13.98
CA TRP A 219 -23.76 15.36 -12.63
C TRP A 219 -24.69 16.58 -12.49
N GLU A 220 -24.67 17.53 -13.43
CA GLU A 220 -25.28 18.86 -13.29
C GLU A 220 -26.78 18.84 -12.94
N ASN A 221 -27.53 17.92 -13.54
CA ASN A 221 -28.96 17.68 -13.23
C ASN A 221 -29.19 16.27 -12.66
N GLY A 222 -28.16 15.65 -12.10
CA GLY A 222 -28.25 14.43 -11.31
C GLY A 222 -28.39 14.75 -9.82
N TYR A 223 -27.67 14.01 -9.00
CA TYR A 223 -27.35 14.37 -7.62
C TYR A 223 -25.84 14.21 -7.44
N LEU A 224 -25.20 15.14 -6.75
CA LEU A 224 -23.79 15.03 -6.34
C LEU A 224 -23.60 15.93 -5.12
N ASN A 225 -23.22 15.35 -4.00
CA ASN A 225 -23.08 16.08 -2.75
C ASN A 225 -21.60 16.32 -2.41
N SER A 226 -20.98 17.28 -3.12
CA SER A 226 -19.59 17.67 -2.94
C SER A 226 -19.25 18.23 -1.54
N ALA A 227 -20.26 18.46 -0.67
CA ALA A 227 -20.05 18.88 0.71
C ALA A 227 -19.79 17.71 1.68
N VAL A 228 -20.02 16.45 1.27
CA VAL A 228 -19.88 15.25 2.12
C VAL A 228 -19.00 14.15 1.53
N ILE A 229 -18.42 14.38 0.35
CA ILE A 229 -17.51 13.45 -0.33
C ILE A 229 -16.13 14.07 -0.52
N GLY A 230 -15.07 13.27 -0.33
CA GLY A 230 -13.71 13.60 -0.77
C GLY A 230 -13.55 13.21 -2.24
N ILE A 231 -13.55 14.19 -3.14
CA ILE A 231 -13.25 13.94 -4.56
C ILE A 231 -11.76 13.59 -4.66
N VAL A 232 -11.45 12.41 -5.19
CA VAL A 232 -10.06 11.95 -5.36
C VAL A 232 -9.62 11.99 -6.83
N LEU A 233 -10.53 11.71 -7.77
CA LEU A 233 -10.25 11.74 -9.21
C LEU A 233 -11.28 12.58 -9.99
N GLU A 234 -10.78 13.31 -10.97
CA GLU A 234 -11.59 13.99 -11.99
C GLU A 234 -11.16 13.60 -13.41
N VAL A 235 -12.11 13.68 -14.35
CA VAL A 235 -11.79 13.74 -15.78
C VAL A 235 -11.68 15.20 -16.20
N THR A 236 -10.69 15.53 -17.02
CA THR A 236 -10.58 16.85 -17.66
C THR A 236 -11.76 17.14 -18.59
N SER A 237 -11.93 18.40 -19.00
CA SER A 237 -13.04 18.85 -19.88
C SER A 237 -13.22 17.95 -21.13
N THR A 238 -14.42 17.38 -21.30
CA THR A 238 -14.76 16.43 -22.38
C THR A 238 -15.40 17.08 -23.62
N GLY A 239 -15.71 18.37 -23.54
CA GLY A 239 -16.36 19.12 -24.61
C GLY A 239 -16.55 20.58 -24.23
N SER A 240 -17.68 21.17 -24.65
CA SER A 240 -17.95 22.61 -24.52
C SER A 240 -19.27 22.98 -23.82
N GLU A 241 -20.11 21.99 -23.50
CA GLU A 241 -21.34 22.19 -22.74
C GLU A 241 -21.03 22.40 -21.24
N SER A 242 -22.00 22.87 -20.45
CA SER A 242 -21.79 23.11 -19.01
C SER A 242 -21.40 21.83 -18.26
N TYR A 243 -22.05 20.71 -18.59
CA TYR A 243 -21.77 19.38 -18.03
C TYR A 243 -20.48 18.74 -18.57
N ASP A 244 -19.91 19.26 -19.66
CA ASP A 244 -18.65 18.77 -20.24
C ASP A 244 -17.42 19.25 -19.47
N ALA A 245 -17.58 20.18 -18.53
CA ALA A 245 -16.50 20.68 -17.68
C ALA A 245 -15.76 19.55 -16.94
N GLN A 246 -14.57 19.87 -16.45
CA GLN A 246 -13.82 19.00 -15.53
C GLN A 246 -14.70 18.63 -14.34
N ARG A 247 -14.76 17.34 -14.01
CA ARG A 247 -15.75 16.81 -13.07
C ARG A 247 -15.32 15.50 -12.41
N PRO A 248 -15.88 15.18 -11.21
CA PRO A 248 -15.57 13.96 -10.48
C PRO A 248 -15.83 12.69 -11.28
N VAL A 249 -14.89 11.75 -11.18
CA VAL A 249 -15.04 10.36 -11.63
C VAL A 249 -14.73 9.34 -10.54
N ALA A 250 -14.10 9.73 -9.44
CA ALA A 250 -14.06 8.91 -8.23
C ALA A 250 -14.02 9.76 -6.95
N TRP A 251 -14.66 9.27 -5.90
CA TRP A 251 -14.72 9.95 -4.60
C TRP A 251 -14.89 8.97 -3.44
N THR A 252 -14.59 9.45 -2.25
CA THR A 252 -14.69 8.73 -0.98
C THR A 252 -15.62 9.42 -0.01
N ARG A 253 -16.10 8.70 0.99
CA ARG A 253 -16.82 9.24 2.15
C ARG A 253 -16.59 8.32 3.35
N GLU A 254 -16.42 8.91 4.53
CA GLU A 254 -16.47 8.19 5.80
C GLU A 254 -17.73 8.62 6.57
N LEU A 255 -18.38 7.66 7.23
CA LEU A 255 -19.62 7.87 7.98
C LEU A 255 -19.37 7.81 9.49
N ASP A 256 -20.28 8.36 10.29
CA ASP A 256 -20.20 8.35 11.77
C ASP A 256 -20.17 6.91 12.35
N SER A 257 -20.69 5.92 11.61
CA SER A 257 -20.60 4.49 11.93
C SER A 257 -19.18 3.90 11.75
N GLY A 258 -18.27 4.66 11.15
CA GLY A 258 -16.96 4.19 10.68
C GLY A 258 -17.00 3.44 9.34
N ALA A 259 -18.17 3.28 8.73
CA ALA A 259 -18.28 2.75 7.37
C ALA A 259 -17.54 3.65 6.37
N LYS A 260 -16.88 3.02 5.40
CA LYS A 260 -16.20 3.71 4.31
C LYS A 260 -16.95 3.47 3.01
N VAL A 261 -17.20 4.55 2.27
CA VAL A 261 -17.84 4.51 0.96
C VAL A 261 -16.84 4.94 -0.09
N PHE A 262 -16.68 4.16 -1.14
CA PHE A 262 -15.96 4.54 -2.36
C PHE A 262 -16.90 4.46 -3.56
N TYR A 263 -16.82 5.42 -4.47
CA TYR A 263 -17.47 5.33 -5.77
C TYR A 263 -16.51 5.71 -6.89
N THR A 264 -16.65 5.03 -8.02
CA THR A 264 -16.06 5.46 -9.30
C THR A 264 -17.11 5.39 -10.40
N SER A 265 -17.19 6.42 -11.26
CA SER A 265 -18.04 6.41 -12.46
C SER A 265 -17.37 5.70 -13.65
N LEU A 266 -16.14 5.22 -13.46
CA LEU A 266 -15.40 4.42 -14.42
C LEU A 266 -15.83 2.94 -14.31
N GLY A 267 -15.74 2.17 -15.39
CA GLY A 267 -15.98 0.71 -15.37
C GLY A 267 -17.02 0.16 -16.36
N HIS A 268 -17.43 0.91 -17.40
CA HIS A 268 -18.46 0.48 -18.38
C HIS A 268 -18.15 -0.86 -19.05
N ARG A 269 -16.92 -0.99 -19.56
CA ARG A 269 -16.50 -2.12 -20.40
C ARG A 269 -16.07 -3.32 -19.55
N ALA A 270 -16.34 -4.53 -20.05
CA ALA A 270 -15.92 -5.77 -19.40
C ALA A 270 -14.39 -5.96 -19.32
N ASP A 271 -13.61 -5.39 -20.25
CA ASP A 271 -12.15 -5.48 -20.27
C ASP A 271 -11.44 -4.52 -19.28
N ASN A 272 -12.20 -3.67 -18.58
CA ASN A 272 -11.71 -2.97 -17.38
C ASN A 272 -11.33 -3.93 -16.23
N PHE A 273 -11.70 -5.21 -16.31
CA PHE A 273 -11.50 -6.20 -15.24
C PHE A 273 -10.65 -7.39 -15.74
N THR A 274 -9.84 -7.20 -16.79
CA THR A 274 -9.12 -8.30 -17.47
C THR A 274 -7.67 -7.97 -17.86
N GLY A 275 -7.01 -7.03 -17.18
CA GLY A 275 -5.64 -6.59 -17.47
C GLY A 275 -5.49 -5.55 -18.58
N ALA A 276 -6.59 -5.05 -19.17
CA ALA A 276 -6.51 -4.10 -20.27
C ALA A 276 -6.40 -2.63 -19.80
N PHE A 277 -6.78 -2.34 -18.56
CA PHE A 277 -6.75 -0.99 -17.99
C PHE A 277 -6.10 -1.01 -16.58
N PRO A 278 -4.78 -1.24 -16.48
CA PRO A 278 -4.11 -1.49 -15.21
C PRO A 278 -4.24 -0.34 -14.19
N GLN A 279 -4.38 0.91 -14.63
CA GLN A 279 -4.66 2.04 -13.72
C GLN A 279 -6.09 2.01 -13.14
N PHE A 280 -7.08 1.48 -13.87
CA PHE A 280 -8.42 1.29 -13.31
C PHE A 280 -8.45 0.08 -12.36
N GLU A 281 -7.73 -0.99 -12.70
CA GLU A 281 -7.61 -2.18 -11.85
C GLU A 281 -6.88 -1.83 -10.53
N GLN A 282 -5.81 -1.04 -10.58
CA GLN A 282 -5.12 -0.51 -9.41
C GLN A 282 -6.00 0.45 -8.58
N LEU A 283 -6.86 1.27 -9.22
CA LEU A 283 -7.83 2.10 -8.51
C LEU A 283 -8.80 1.24 -7.69
N LEU A 284 -9.22 0.09 -8.22
CA LEU A 284 -10.08 -0.85 -7.48
C LEU A 284 -9.31 -1.61 -6.39
N GLU A 285 -8.07 -2.04 -6.61
CA GLU A 285 -7.20 -2.62 -5.56
C GLU A 285 -7.04 -1.61 -4.40
N ASP A 286 -6.69 -0.36 -4.71
CA ASP A 286 -6.47 0.69 -3.71
C ASP A 286 -7.77 1.04 -2.95
N ALA A 287 -8.90 1.16 -3.65
CA ALA A 287 -10.21 1.44 -3.07
C ALA A 287 -10.74 0.31 -2.17
N VAL A 288 -10.58 -0.95 -2.60
CA VAL A 288 -10.98 -2.13 -1.80
C VAL A 288 -10.14 -2.25 -0.55
N ALA A 289 -8.82 -2.08 -0.66
CA ALA A 289 -7.95 -2.09 0.52
C ALA A 289 -8.27 -0.94 1.49
N TRP A 290 -8.50 0.29 1.00
CA TRP A 290 -8.89 1.42 1.86
C TRP A 290 -10.25 1.20 2.56
N THR A 291 -11.28 0.69 1.84
CA THR A 291 -12.63 0.43 2.38
C THR A 291 -12.65 -0.72 3.38
N LEU A 292 -11.91 -1.80 3.13
CA LEU A 292 -11.73 -2.92 4.07
C LEU A 292 -10.77 -2.60 5.22
N ARG A 293 -10.07 -1.46 5.16
CA ARG A 293 -8.92 -1.13 6.03
C ARG A 293 -7.83 -2.21 5.96
N ALA A 294 -7.78 -2.93 4.83
CA ALA A 294 -6.82 -3.98 4.57
C ALA A 294 -5.45 -3.38 4.20
N ALA A 295 -4.44 -4.23 4.26
CA ALA A 295 -3.08 -3.86 3.95
C ALA A 295 -2.90 -3.50 2.46
N LEU A 296 -2.78 -2.21 2.16
CA LEU A 296 -2.20 -1.74 0.91
C LEU A 296 -0.72 -2.18 0.86
N PRO A 297 -0.22 -2.68 -0.28
CA PRO A 297 1.22 -2.83 -0.49
C PRO A 297 1.91 -1.48 -0.26
N VAL A 298 2.97 -1.46 0.54
CA VAL A 298 3.72 -0.23 0.86
C VAL A 298 4.12 0.54 -0.40
N THR A 299 3.72 1.81 -0.48
CA THR A 299 4.21 2.72 -1.50
C THR A 299 5.60 3.24 -1.10
N LEU A 300 6.63 2.69 -1.75
CA LEU A 300 8.03 3.12 -1.59
C LEU A 300 8.22 4.52 -2.19
N VAL A 301 8.52 5.52 -1.36
CA VAL A 301 8.67 6.93 -1.79
C VAL A 301 10.05 7.21 -2.38
N ASP A 302 11.09 6.69 -1.74
CA ASP A 302 12.48 6.86 -2.17
C ASP A 302 13.30 5.65 -1.73
N PHE A 303 14.32 5.30 -2.51
CA PHE A 303 15.34 4.34 -2.15
C PHE A 303 16.67 4.79 -2.75
N ARG A 304 17.68 4.94 -1.89
CA ARG A 304 18.96 5.59 -2.21
C ARG A 304 20.11 4.82 -1.56
N ALA A 305 21.19 4.60 -2.32
CA ALA A 305 22.43 4.01 -1.83
C ALA A 305 23.58 5.02 -1.95
N ARG A 306 24.43 5.11 -0.92
CA ARG A 306 25.58 6.03 -0.87
C ARG A 306 26.82 5.31 -0.35
N ALA A 307 27.97 5.66 -0.90
CA ALA A 307 29.27 5.20 -0.38
C ALA A 307 29.60 5.96 0.91
N ASN A 308 29.93 5.21 1.97
CA ASN A 308 30.37 5.75 3.26
C ASN A 308 31.71 5.08 3.63
N GLY A 309 32.80 5.63 3.08
CA GLY A 309 34.13 5.03 3.15
C GLY A 309 34.18 3.67 2.43
N LYS A 310 34.57 2.61 3.17
CA LYS A 310 34.57 1.22 2.66
C LYS A 310 33.18 0.54 2.69
N LEU A 311 32.14 1.21 3.20
CA LEU A 311 30.79 0.65 3.36
C LEU A 311 29.80 1.28 2.37
N VAL A 312 28.68 0.62 2.11
CA VAL A 312 27.52 1.22 1.43
C VAL A 312 26.40 1.37 2.43
N GLU A 313 25.90 2.60 2.56
CA GLU A 313 24.74 2.92 3.37
C GLU A 313 23.54 3.12 2.45
N LEU A 314 22.46 2.41 2.75
CA LEU A 314 21.20 2.46 2.03
C LEU A 314 20.15 3.08 2.93
N HIS A 315 19.31 3.94 2.35
CA HIS A 315 18.13 4.48 2.99
C HIS A 315 16.92 4.33 2.09
N TRP A 316 15.76 4.16 2.70
CA TRP A 316 14.48 4.28 2.01
C TRP A 316 13.44 4.93 2.91
N GLU A 317 12.42 5.46 2.26
CA GLU A 317 11.25 6.05 2.90
C GLU A 317 9.99 5.44 2.28
N THR A 318 8.99 5.19 3.12
CA THR A 318 7.69 4.62 2.76
C THR A 318 6.62 5.67 3.02
N ALA A 319 5.61 5.80 2.15
CA ALA A 319 4.57 6.83 2.32
C ALA A 319 3.68 6.51 3.53
N SER A 320 3.24 5.26 3.55
CA SER A 320 2.48 4.59 4.58
C SER A 320 2.90 3.12 4.58
N GLU A 321 2.63 2.43 5.68
CA GLU A 321 2.83 1.00 5.82
C GLU A 321 1.56 0.35 6.32
N THR A 322 1.16 -0.75 5.69
CA THR A 322 0.10 -1.59 6.22
C THR A 322 0.40 -3.03 5.80
N GLY A 323 0.33 -3.96 6.73
CA GLY A 323 0.61 -5.39 6.52
C GLY A 323 2.01 -5.71 6.01
N SER A 324 2.99 -4.80 6.08
CA SER A 324 4.35 -5.09 5.62
C SER A 324 5.17 -5.82 6.68
N LYS A 325 6.03 -6.74 6.25
CA LYS A 325 6.77 -7.65 7.15
C LYS A 325 8.24 -7.28 7.25
N ASP A 326 8.94 -7.30 6.12
CA ASP A 326 10.35 -6.90 6.07
C ASP A 326 10.78 -6.38 4.69
N PHE A 327 11.78 -5.51 4.71
CA PHE A 327 12.49 -5.02 3.54
C PHE A 327 13.79 -5.83 3.40
N ILE A 328 13.84 -6.69 2.40
CA ILE A 328 15.03 -7.50 2.09
C ILE A 328 15.93 -6.67 1.18
N VAL A 329 17.17 -6.41 1.62
CA VAL A 329 18.16 -5.68 0.82
C VAL A 329 18.90 -6.68 -0.06
N GLU A 330 18.87 -6.46 -1.36
CA GLU A 330 19.54 -7.30 -2.35
C GLU A 330 20.56 -6.51 -3.17
N ARG A 331 21.66 -7.17 -3.54
CA ARG A 331 22.84 -6.60 -4.19
C ARG A 331 23.20 -7.33 -5.48
N SER A 332 23.66 -6.63 -6.49
CA SER A 332 24.13 -7.19 -7.76
C SER A 332 25.41 -6.51 -8.29
N ARG A 333 26.26 -7.30 -8.96
CA ARG A 333 27.40 -6.78 -9.75
C ARG A 333 27.02 -6.39 -11.18
N ASN A 334 25.95 -6.95 -11.73
CA ASN A 334 25.58 -6.82 -13.15
C ASN A 334 24.20 -6.19 -13.37
N GLY A 335 23.48 -5.84 -12.29
CA GLY A 335 22.12 -5.30 -12.35
C GLY A 335 21.04 -6.33 -12.71
N VAL A 336 21.38 -7.62 -12.82
CA VAL A 336 20.48 -8.70 -13.27
C VAL A 336 20.37 -9.79 -12.22
N THR A 337 21.50 -10.30 -11.73
CA THR A 337 21.57 -11.36 -10.72
C THR A 337 21.77 -10.72 -9.36
N PHE A 338 20.75 -10.78 -8.50
CA PHE A 338 20.76 -10.21 -7.16
C PHE A 338 20.95 -11.29 -6.09
N VAL A 339 21.67 -10.95 -5.01
CA VAL A 339 21.83 -11.77 -3.82
C VAL A 339 21.42 -10.97 -2.58
N THR A 340 20.71 -11.59 -1.65
CA THR A 340 20.35 -10.97 -0.37
C THR A 340 21.61 -10.65 0.44
N VAL A 341 21.71 -9.42 0.95
CA VAL A 341 22.78 -8.97 1.87
C VAL A 341 22.29 -8.71 3.29
N GLY A 342 20.97 -8.58 3.49
CA GLY A 342 20.32 -8.53 4.80
C GLY A 342 18.83 -8.23 4.66
N SER A 343 18.16 -8.03 5.80
CA SER A 343 16.81 -7.45 5.83
C SER A 343 16.63 -6.57 7.05
N THR A 344 15.67 -5.65 6.93
CA THR A 344 15.21 -4.78 8.02
C THR A 344 13.71 -5.04 8.21
N PRO A 345 13.25 -5.42 9.42
CA PRO A 345 11.82 -5.54 9.70
C PRO A 345 11.10 -4.21 9.44
N ALA A 346 9.86 -4.28 8.94
CA ALA A 346 8.99 -3.10 8.92
C ALA A 346 8.68 -2.67 10.37
N LEU A 347 8.42 -1.37 10.58
CA LEU A 347 8.08 -0.83 11.90
C LEU A 347 6.64 -1.18 12.33
N GLY A 348 5.81 -1.62 11.37
CA GLY A 348 4.41 -2.01 11.56
C GLY A 348 3.47 -1.06 10.84
N ASP A 349 2.16 -1.27 11.01
CA ASP A 349 1.15 -0.46 10.34
C ASP A 349 1.24 1.01 10.76
N SER A 350 1.37 1.91 9.79
CA SER A 350 1.53 3.35 9.98
C SER A 350 0.96 4.12 8.79
N GLN A 351 0.23 5.20 9.04
CA GLN A 351 -0.20 6.14 7.98
C GLN A 351 0.76 7.34 7.85
N GLU A 352 1.86 7.35 8.62
CA GLU A 352 2.91 8.36 8.53
C GLU A 352 4.16 7.81 7.85
N ARG A 353 4.93 8.70 7.21
CA ARG A 353 6.18 8.33 6.52
C ARG A 353 7.16 7.66 7.46
N GLN A 354 7.52 6.41 7.18
CA GLN A 354 8.61 5.72 7.88
C GLN A 354 9.93 5.89 7.11
N ALA A 355 11.04 5.93 7.85
CA ALA A 355 12.38 6.11 7.30
C ALA A 355 13.32 5.04 7.85
N TYR A 356 14.07 4.41 6.94
CA TYR A 356 14.91 3.26 7.23
C TYR A 356 16.36 3.48 6.82
N SER A 357 17.24 2.68 7.41
CA SER A 357 18.62 2.52 6.95
C SER A 357 19.07 1.07 7.04
N PHE A 358 19.97 0.71 6.13
CA PHE A 358 20.72 -0.55 6.17
C PHE A 358 22.15 -0.28 5.69
N VAL A 359 23.13 -0.87 6.35
CA VAL A 359 24.53 -0.78 5.93
C VAL A 359 24.97 -2.14 5.41
N ASP A 360 25.40 -2.21 4.15
CA ASP A 360 26.10 -3.40 3.64
C ASP A 360 27.46 -3.50 4.36
N PRO A 361 27.70 -4.54 5.18
CA PRO A 361 28.92 -4.67 5.96
C PRO A 361 30.13 -5.12 5.12
N ALA A 362 29.91 -5.60 3.89
CA ALA A 362 30.93 -6.14 3.02
C ALA A 362 30.62 -5.85 1.54
N PRO A 363 30.48 -4.56 1.14
CA PRO A 363 30.16 -4.20 -0.23
C PRO A 363 31.31 -4.57 -1.17
N ILE A 364 30.96 -4.78 -2.43
CA ILE A 364 31.94 -5.10 -3.47
C ILE A 364 32.50 -3.78 -4.01
N PRO A 365 33.83 -3.66 -4.25
CA PRO A 365 34.39 -2.46 -4.87
C PRO A 365 33.91 -2.24 -6.32
N GLY A 366 33.87 -0.98 -6.74
CA GLY A 366 33.41 -0.59 -8.08
C GLY A 366 31.92 -0.24 -8.12
N VAL A 367 31.29 -0.40 -9.30
CA VAL A 367 29.85 -0.15 -9.47
C VAL A 367 29.06 -1.36 -8.96
N VAL A 368 28.16 -1.10 -8.01
CA VAL A 368 27.28 -2.09 -7.41
C VAL A 368 25.85 -1.59 -7.46
N TYR A 369 24.92 -2.49 -7.78
CA TYR A 369 23.50 -2.23 -7.82
C TYR A 369 22.85 -2.79 -6.56
N TYR A 370 21.90 -2.07 -5.99
CA TYR A 370 21.08 -2.52 -4.89
C TYR A 370 19.60 -2.36 -5.23
N ARG A 371 18.74 -3.20 -4.68
CA ARG A 371 17.28 -3.08 -4.72
C ARG A 371 16.69 -3.53 -3.39
N LEU A 372 15.48 -3.10 -3.10
CA LEU A 372 14.66 -3.70 -2.05
C LEU A 372 13.75 -4.76 -2.67
N ARG A 373 13.61 -5.88 -1.94
CA ARG A 373 12.49 -6.80 -2.07
C ARG A 373 11.68 -6.69 -0.78
N GLN A 374 10.63 -5.89 -0.84
CA GLN A 374 9.64 -5.84 0.22
C GLN A 374 8.88 -7.17 0.24
N ARG A 375 8.55 -7.63 1.43
CA ARG A 375 7.67 -8.77 1.65
C ARG A 375 6.62 -8.38 2.67
N ASP A 376 5.38 -8.73 2.37
CA ASP A 376 4.23 -8.42 3.21
C ASP A 376 3.85 -9.64 4.08
N LEU A 377 2.98 -9.42 5.07
CA LEU A 377 2.53 -10.45 6.02
C LEU A 377 1.70 -11.55 5.35
N ASN A 378 1.01 -11.23 4.25
CA ASN A 378 0.32 -12.19 3.38
C ASN A 378 1.28 -12.98 2.45
N GLY A 379 2.56 -12.60 2.38
CA GLY A 379 3.56 -13.22 1.50
C GLY A 379 3.68 -12.62 0.10
N LYS A 380 2.95 -11.55 -0.24
CA LYS A 380 3.20 -10.74 -1.45
C LYS A 380 4.64 -10.19 -1.39
N GLU A 381 5.34 -10.19 -2.51
CA GLU A 381 6.70 -9.64 -2.62
C GLU A 381 6.77 -8.61 -3.75
N THR A 382 7.27 -7.42 -3.41
CA THR A 382 7.36 -6.26 -4.33
C THR A 382 8.82 -5.84 -4.48
N LEU A 383 9.25 -5.55 -5.71
CA LEU A 383 10.63 -5.17 -6.02
C LEU A 383 10.73 -3.67 -6.31
N SER A 384 11.71 -3.01 -5.68
CA SER A 384 12.08 -1.63 -6.06
C SER A 384 12.80 -1.61 -7.41
N THR A 385 12.82 -0.43 -8.04
CA THR A 385 13.83 -0.12 -9.05
C THR A 385 15.24 -0.24 -8.43
N PRO A 386 16.23 -0.81 -9.13
CA PRO A 386 17.59 -0.86 -8.61
C PRO A 386 18.31 0.49 -8.68
N VAL A 387 19.04 0.84 -7.63
CA VAL A 387 19.95 2.00 -7.61
C VAL A 387 21.40 1.57 -7.67
N ALA A 388 22.22 2.35 -8.37
CA ALA A 388 23.65 2.10 -8.50
C ALA A 388 24.46 3.02 -7.57
N VAL A 389 25.47 2.45 -6.92
CA VAL A 389 26.51 3.18 -6.18
C VAL A 389 27.88 2.78 -6.72
N ASN A 390 28.81 3.72 -6.80
CA ASN A 390 30.20 3.46 -7.17
C ASN A 390 31.09 3.63 -5.95
N LEU A 391 31.53 2.50 -5.38
CA LEU A 391 32.45 2.48 -4.24
C LEU A 391 33.88 2.72 -4.73
N LYS A 392 34.27 3.99 -4.82
CA LYS A 392 35.65 4.43 -5.10
C LYS A 392 36.49 4.37 -3.81
N ASP A 393 37.80 4.22 -3.97
CA ASP A 393 38.82 4.24 -2.91
C ASP A 393 38.90 3.03 -1.97
N ALA A 394 38.60 1.82 -2.47
CA ALA A 394 38.82 0.55 -1.76
C ALA A 394 39.78 -0.44 -2.47
N THR A 395 40.31 -0.10 -3.67
CA THR A 395 41.05 -1.06 -4.53
C THR A 395 42.48 -0.66 -4.89
N GLU A 396 42.92 0.57 -4.64
CA GLU A 396 44.26 0.98 -5.09
C GLU A 396 45.38 0.26 -4.33
N LEU A 397 46.30 -0.32 -5.09
CA LEU A 397 47.52 -0.93 -4.58
C LEU A 397 48.48 0.15 -4.10
N SER A 398 48.74 0.21 -2.80
CA SER A 398 49.79 1.10 -2.28
C SER A 398 51.17 0.53 -2.62
N VAL A 399 51.91 1.27 -3.45
CA VAL A 399 53.26 0.94 -3.91
C VAL A 399 54.27 1.91 -3.30
N SER A 400 55.12 1.44 -2.38
CA SER A 400 56.02 2.33 -1.63
C SER A 400 57.37 1.70 -1.25
N PRO A 401 58.39 2.51 -0.91
CA PRO A 401 58.54 3.91 -1.32
C PRO A 401 58.74 3.99 -2.84
N ASN A 402 58.28 5.08 -3.49
CA ASN A 402 58.41 5.26 -4.93
C ASN A 402 58.90 6.70 -5.25
N PRO A 403 60.14 6.90 -5.73
CA PRO A 403 61.15 5.87 -6.03
C PRO A 403 61.66 5.13 -4.79
N GLY A 404 62.07 3.87 -4.97
CA GLY A 404 62.69 3.03 -3.94
C GLY A 404 64.11 2.59 -4.30
N THR A 405 64.75 1.82 -3.42
CA THR A 405 66.14 1.35 -3.58
C THR A 405 66.25 -0.16 -3.38
N GLN A 406 66.16 -0.64 -2.14
CA GLN A 406 66.43 -2.03 -1.75
C GLN A 406 65.16 -2.87 -1.50
N ARG A 407 64.03 -2.22 -1.25
CA ARG A 407 62.75 -2.88 -0.95
C ARG A 407 61.60 -2.23 -1.69
N LEU A 408 60.77 -3.07 -2.29
CA LEU A 408 59.43 -2.75 -2.77
C LEU A 408 58.42 -3.22 -1.71
N GLN A 409 57.53 -2.33 -1.29
CA GLN A 409 56.40 -2.62 -0.40
C GLN A 409 55.10 -2.51 -1.19
N LEU A 410 54.31 -3.58 -1.16
CA LEU A 410 52.99 -3.66 -1.78
C LEU A 410 51.95 -3.89 -0.69
N ARG A 411 50.90 -3.05 -0.64
CA ARG A 411 49.75 -3.26 0.23
C ARG A 411 48.47 -3.20 -0.60
N SER A 412 47.86 -4.37 -0.80
CA SER A 412 46.54 -4.50 -1.44
C SER A 412 45.45 -4.53 -0.36
N PRO A 413 44.40 -3.69 -0.43
CA PRO A 413 43.27 -3.78 0.48
C PRO A 413 42.50 -5.11 0.38
N VAL A 414 42.54 -5.77 -0.78
CA VAL A 414 41.74 -6.98 -1.08
C VAL A 414 42.57 -8.26 -1.26
N GLY A 415 43.90 -8.15 -1.24
CA GLY A 415 44.81 -9.25 -1.58
C GLY A 415 44.98 -9.44 -3.10
N GLY A 416 45.14 -10.69 -3.55
CA GLY A 416 45.31 -11.07 -4.96
C GLY A 416 46.77 -11.34 -5.34
N VAL A 417 47.05 -11.61 -6.62
CA VAL A 417 48.43 -11.79 -7.12
C VAL A 417 48.92 -10.55 -7.88
N ALA A 418 50.14 -10.11 -7.58
CA ALA A 418 50.86 -9.07 -8.30
C ALA A 418 52.05 -9.67 -9.07
N THR A 419 52.16 -9.39 -10.37
CA THR A 419 53.32 -9.74 -11.20
C THR A 419 54.10 -8.49 -11.57
N ILE A 420 55.41 -8.51 -11.35
CA ILE A 420 56.29 -7.35 -11.54
C ILE A 420 57.18 -7.59 -12.76
N TYR A 421 57.16 -6.66 -13.70
CA TYR A 421 57.91 -6.69 -14.96
C TYR A 421 58.96 -5.59 -15.00
N ASP A 422 60.10 -5.84 -15.65
CA ASP A 422 61.03 -4.80 -16.05
C ASP A 422 60.56 -4.05 -17.32
N SER A 423 61.32 -3.02 -17.73
CA SER A 423 61.03 -2.23 -18.93
C SER A 423 61.17 -2.99 -20.26
N ALA A 424 61.66 -4.23 -20.25
CA ALA A 424 61.71 -5.13 -21.40
C ALA A 424 60.58 -6.19 -21.36
N GLY A 425 59.66 -6.11 -20.39
CA GLY A 425 58.56 -7.05 -20.22
C GLY A 425 58.96 -8.38 -19.60
N ARG A 426 60.15 -8.49 -18.99
CA ARG A 426 60.58 -9.72 -18.29
C ARG A 426 60.01 -9.74 -16.88
N VAL A 427 59.45 -10.87 -16.46
CA VAL A 427 58.96 -11.07 -15.09
C VAL A 427 60.15 -11.11 -14.12
N MET A 428 60.13 -10.21 -13.15
CA MET A 428 61.14 -10.05 -12.10
C MET A 428 60.74 -10.75 -10.81
N ALA A 429 59.43 -10.75 -10.50
CA ALA A 429 58.84 -11.48 -9.38
C ALA A 429 57.32 -11.59 -9.55
N THR A 430 56.75 -12.56 -8.84
CA THR A 430 55.30 -12.67 -8.59
C THR A 430 55.10 -12.74 -7.08
N ALA A 431 54.09 -12.04 -6.55
CA ALA A 431 53.80 -11.94 -5.14
C ALA A 431 52.32 -12.18 -4.86
N THR A 432 52.01 -13.14 -3.98
CA THR A 432 50.68 -13.27 -3.38
C THR A 432 50.54 -12.20 -2.30
N LEU A 433 49.53 -11.35 -2.44
CA LEU A 433 49.20 -10.30 -1.48
C LEU A 433 48.07 -10.79 -0.57
N LEU A 434 48.26 -10.66 0.74
CA LEU A 434 47.20 -10.84 1.73
C LEU A 434 46.49 -9.51 1.96
N ALA A 435 45.17 -9.55 2.14
CA ALA A 435 44.35 -8.35 2.30
C ALA A 435 44.80 -7.47 3.47
N ASP A 436 44.93 -6.16 3.21
CA ASP A 436 45.36 -5.11 4.14
C ASP A 436 46.76 -5.31 4.80
N GLN A 437 47.52 -6.34 4.40
CA GLN A 437 48.91 -6.62 4.84
C GLN A 437 49.94 -5.96 3.92
N ILE A 438 51.12 -5.65 4.47
CA ILE A 438 52.26 -5.15 3.69
C ILE A 438 53.13 -6.34 3.26
N GLN A 439 53.14 -6.64 1.96
CA GLN A 439 54.08 -7.58 1.36
C GLN A 439 55.39 -6.86 1.03
N HIS A 440 56.50 -7.40 1.54
CA HIS A 440 57.84 -6.92 1.22
C HIS A 440 58.48 -7.79 0.12
N LEU A 441 59.11 -7.15 -0.85
CA LEU A 441 59.92 -7.76 -1.91
C LEU A 441 61.35 -7.21 -1.79
N ASN A 442 62.35 -8.10 -1.74
CA ASN A 442 63.74 -7.70 -1.85
C ASN A 442 64.08 -7.41 -3.32
N THR A 443 64.64 -6.23 -3.59
CA THR A 443 65.02 -5.76 -4.92
C THR A 443 66.53 -5.48 -5.05
N ASP A 444 67.36 -5.96 -4.13
CA ASP A 444 68.82 -5.74 -4.11
C ASP A 444 69.49 -6.18 -5.42
N THR A 445 69.06 -7.29 -6.01
CA THR A 445 69.60 -7.85 -7.26
C THR A 445 69.00 -7.25 -8.54
N TRP A 446 68.00 -6.38 -8.43
CA TRP A 446 67.33 -5.77 -9.57
C TRP A 446 68.13 -4.56 -10.09
N PRO A 447 68.25 -4.35 -11.41
CA PRO A 447 68.86 -3.13 -11.96
C PRO A 447 68.14 -1.84 -11.54
N ALA A 448 68.82 -0.69 -11.57
CA ALA A 448 68.13 0.60 -11.50
C ALA A 448 67.26 0.77 -12.75
N GLY A 449 66.02 1.25 -12.60
CA GLY A 449 65.06 1.27 -13.71
C GLY A 449 63.60 1.52 -13.31
N THR A 450 62.72 1.44 -14.30
CA THR A 450 61.26 1.45 -14.10
C THR A 450 60.70 0.03 -14.18
N TYR A 451 59.83 -0.29 -13.24
CA TYR A 451 59.12 -1.56 -13.12
C TYR A 451 57.60 -1.33 -13.24
N LEU A 452 56.93 -2.26 -13.91
CA LEU A 452 55.48 -2.32 -14.02
C LEU A 452 54.95 -3.42 -13.11
N ILE A 453 54.01 -3.10 -12.23
CA ILE A 453 53.34 -4.05 -11.35
C ILE A 453 51.93 -4.24 -11.91
N GLN A 454 51.59 -5.46 -12.33
CA GLN A 454 50.28 -5.82 -12.84
C GLN A 454 49.54 -6.68 -11.82
N LEU A 455 48.26 -6.39 -11.61
CA LEU A 455 47.34 -7.23 -10.84
C LEU A 455 46.53 -8.15 -11.77
N GLU A 456 45.96 -9.22 -11.21
CA GLU A 456 45.11 -10.18 -11.93
C GLU A 456 43.85 -9.56 -12.56
N ASP A 457 43.38 -8.43 -12.04
CA ASP A 457 42.24 -7.66 -12.58
C ASP A 457 42.62 -6.75 -13.78
N GLY A 458 43.89 -6.75 -14.19
CA GLY A 458 44.41 -5.92 -15.27
C GLY A 458 44.81 -4.49 -14.87
N GLN A 459 44.77 -4.14 -13.58
CA GLN A 459 45.33 -2.86 -13.12
C GLN A 459 46.85 -2.86 -13.18
N HIS A 460 47.43 -1.69 -13.44
CA HIS A 460 48.87 -1.49 -13.60
C HIS A 460 49.38 -0.32 -12.76
N TYR A 461 50.48 -0.55 -12.03
CA TYR A 461 51.15 0.43 -11.19
C TYR A 461 52.62 0.56 -11.58
N ARG A 462 53.20 1.75 -11.44
CA ARG A 462 54.60 2.02 -11.79
C ARG A 462 55.45 2.17 -10.53
N TRP A 463 56.56 1.44 -10.47
CA TRP A 463 57.60 1.63 -9.45
C TRP A 463 58.94 2.02 -10.09
N VAL A 464 59.69 2.91 -9.46
CA VAL A 464 61.02 3.33 -9.94
C VAL A 464 62.07 2.93 -8.91
N ARG A 465 63.04 2.11 -9.32
CA ARG A 465 64.22 1.78 -8.51
C ARG A 465 65.37 2.70 -8.88
N ARG A 466 65.97 3.34 -7.88
CA ARG A 466 67.22 4.10 -8.00
C ARG A 466 68.44 3.25 -7.69
#